data_AF-A0A2D4GS42-F1
#
_entry.id   AF-A0A2D4GS42-F1
#
_cell.length_a   1.000
_cell.length_b   1.000
_cell.length_c   1.000
_cell.angle_alpha   90.00
_cell.angle_beta   90.00
_cell.angle_gamma   90.00
#
_symmetry.space_group_name_H-M   'P 1'
#
loop_
_entity.id
_entity.type
_entity.pdbx_description
1 polymer ?
#
loop_
_entity_poly.entity_id
_entity_poly.type
_entity_poly.pdbx_seq_one_letter_code
_entity_poly.pdbx_strand_id
1 'polypeptide(L)'
;NSLNARWFTKGSRPFVYQEVIDLGNEAVQSSEYFRNGRVTEFKYGMQLGTVLRKWNGQKMANLKSWGESWGMMPSNKAFVFVDNHDNQRGHGSGGSSILTFWNPRLYKMAVGFMLAHPYGFTRIMSSYW
;
A
#
# COMPACT_ATOMS: atom_id res chain seq x y z
N ASN A 1 18.88 19.67 2.11
CA ASN A 1 17.41 19.74 2.32
C ASN A 1 17.04 19.05 3.63
N SER A 2 17.21 19.75 4.76
CA SER A 2 16.85 19.26 6.09
C SER A 2 15.66 20.05 6.62
N LEU A 3 14.84 19.43 7.47
CA LEU A 3 13.77 20.10 8.20
C LEU A 3 14.36 21.11 9.19
N ASN A 4 13.54 22.08 9.61
CA ASN A 4 13.96 23.07 10.59
C ASN A 4 14.24 22.42 11.97
N ALA A 5 15.20 22.97 12.71
CA ALA A 5 15.59 22.44 14.02
C ALA A 5 14.70 22.91 15.18
N ARG A 6 13.64 23.69 14.91
CA ARG A 6 12.73 24.20 15.95
C ARG A 6 11.80 23.11 16.46
N TRP A 7 11.33 22.25 15.57
CA TRP A 7 10.41 21.16 15.90
C TRP A 7 10.98 19.77 15.62
N PHE A 8 12.11 19.68 14.93
CA PHE A 8 12.73 18.41 14.55
C PHE A 8 14.19 18.37 15.01
N THR A 9 14.70 17.17 15.29
CA THR A 9 16.13 16.98 15.63
C THR A 9 17.00 17.50 14.47
N LYS A 10 18.10 18.20 14.81
CA LYS A 10 19.03 18.74 13.81
C LYS A 10 19.49 17.66 12.83
N GLY A 11 19.41 17.95 11.54
CA GLY A 11 19.77 17.01 10.46
C GLY A 11 18.62 16.12 9.98
N SER A 12 17.43 16.20 10.59
CA SER A 12 16.25 15.45 10.13
C SER A 12 15.91 15.79 8.67
N ARG A 13 15.63 14.76 7.87
CA ARG A 13 15.21 14.89 6.47
C ARG A 13 13.69 14.76 6.37
N PRO A 14 13.04 15.42 5.40
CA PRO A 14 11.62 15.19 5.15
C PRO A 14 11.37 13.72 4.83
N PHE A 15 10.28 13.17 5.35
CA PHE A 15 9.80 11.87 4.94
C PHE A 15 9.18 12.00 3.54
N VAL A 16 9.72 11.26 2.59
CA VAL A 16 9.27 11.27 1.20
C VAL A 16 8.70 9.90 0.86
N TYR A 17 7.48 9.90 0.33
CA TYR A 17 6.91 8.79 -0.41
C TYR A 17 6.46 9.31 -1.77
N GLN A 18 6.63 8.51 -2.82
CA GLN A 18 6.30 8.86 -4.20
C GLN A 18 5.13 8.00 -4.66
N GLU A 19 4.13 8.64 -5.26
CA GLU A 19 3.06 7.92 -5.92
C GLU A 19 3.56 7.43 -7.28
N VAL A 20 3.80 6.12 -7.37
CA VAL A 20 4.15 5.41 -8.60
C VAL A 20 3.21 4.21 -8.67
N ILE A 21 2.36 4.19 -9.69
CA ILE A 21 1.49 3.05 -9.96
C ILE A 21 2.30 2.05 -10.77
N ASP A 22 2.67 0.94 -10.15
CA ASP A 22 3.42 -0.14 -10.77
C ASP A 22 2.78 -1.48 -10.37
N LEU A 23 1.97 -2.02 -11.28
CA LEU A 23 1.37 -3.35 -11.13
C LEU A 23 2.21 -4.44 -11.81
N GLY A 24 3.39 -4.09 -12.34
CA GLY A 24 4.22 -4.93 -13.22
C GLY A 24 3.91 -4.74 -14.70
N ASN A 25 4.83 -5.19 -15.56
CA ASN A 25 4.76 -5.19 -17.02
C ASN A 25 4.71 -3.82 -17.71
N GLU A 26 5.09 -2.75 -17.02
CA GLU A 26 5.28 -1.42 -17.60
C GLU A 26 6.79 -1.07 -17.69
N ALA A 27 7.14 -0.13 -18.58
CA ALA A 27 8.54 0.28 -18.76
C ALA A 27 9.12 0.98 -17.53
N VAL A 28 8.28 1.73 -16.79
CA VAL A 28 8.66 2.44 -15.57
C VAL A 28 8.48 1.50 -14.38
N GLN A 29 9.50 1.42 -13.54
CA GLN A 29 9.55 0.54 -12.38
C GLN A 29 9.68 1.36 -11.09
N SER A 30 8.97 0.96 -10.04
CA SER A 30 9.05 1.63 -8.72
C SER A 30 10.47 1.71 -8.17
N SER A 31 11.33 0.75 -8.54
CA SER A 31 12.72 0.67 -8.10
C SER A 31 13.57 1.86 -8.53
N GLU A 32 13.24 2.52 -9.64
CA GLU A 32 13.92 3.72 -10.15
C GLU A 32 13.84 4.89 -9.15
N TYR A 33 12.87 4.85 -8.24
CA TYR A 33 12.55 5.91 -7.28
C TYR A 33 13.02 5.63 -5.85
N PHE A 34 13.63 4.46 -5.58
CA PHE A 34 14.03 4.05 -4.22
C PHE A 34 15.10 4.94 -3.57
N ARG A 35 15.89 5.65 -4.37
CA ARG A 35 16.91 6.59 -3.86
C ARG A 35 16.30 7.88 -3.32
N ASN A 36 15.08 8.21 -3.73
CA ASN A 36 14.41 9.45 -3.38
C ASN A 36 13.57 9.33 -2.09
N GLY A 37 13.13 8.11 -1.76
CA GLY A 37 12.28 7.87 -0.60
C GLY A 37 11.55 6.52 -0.68
N ARG A 38 10.40 6.43 -0.01
CA ARG A 38 9.46 5.33 -0.16
C ARG A 38 8.62 5.49 -1.44
N VAL A 39 7.91 4.45 -1.82
CA VAL A 39 7.02 4.41 -3.00
C VAL A 39 5.71 3.73 -2.62
N THR A 40 4.60 4.18 -3.20
CA THR A 40 3.29 3.56 -3.02
C THR A 40 3.26 2.14 -3.58
N GLU A 41 2.98 1.15 -2.74
CA GLU A 41 2.89 -0.26 -3.16
C GLU A 41 1.45 -0.62 -3.51
N PHE A 42 1.03 -0.32 -4.75
CA PHE A 42 -0.34 -0.56 -5.20
C PHE A 42 -0.72 -2.05 -5.29
N LYS A 43 0.27 -2.96 -5.42
CA LYS A 43 0.00 -4.40 -5.37
C LYS A 43 -0.55 -4.83 -4.01
N TYR A 44 -0.22 -4.10 -2.94
CA TYR A 44 -0.67 -4.41 -1.58
C TYR A 44 -2.19 -4.46 -1.47
N GLY A 45 -2.87 -3.35 -1.75
CA GLY A 45 -4.33 -3.24 -1.64
C GLY A 45 -5.05 -4.15 -2.62
N MET A 46 -4.54 -4.24 -3.86
CA MET A 46 -5.07 -5.10 -4.91
C MET A 46 -5.07 -6.58 -4.49
N GLN A 47 -3.89 -7.12 -4.15
CA GLN A 47 -3.75 -8.54 -3.81
C GLN A 47 -4.49 -8.90 -2.52
N LEU A 48 -4.46 -8.02 -1.50
CA LEU A 48 -5.19 -8.25 -0.25
C LEU A 48 -6.70 -8.27 -0.48
N GLY A 49 -7.20 -7.36 -1.33
CA GLY A 49 -8.58 -7.35 -1.79
C GLY A 49 -8.96 -8.65 -2.50
N THR A 50 -8.14 -9.12 -3.46
CA THR A 50 -8.34 -10.41 -4.14
C THR A 50 -8.42 -11.57 -3.14
N VAL A 51 -7.52 -11.62 -2.16
CA VAL A 51 -7.48 -12.68 -1.14
C VAL A 51 -8.73 -12.68 -0.26
N LEU A 52 -9.12 -11.53 0.28
CA LEU A 52 -10.28 -11.44 1.18
C LEU A 52 -11.62 -11.63 0.46
N ARG A 53 -11.69 -11.28 -0.84
CA ARG A 53 -12.84 -11.61 -1.70
C ARG A 53 -12.84 -13.06 -2.19
N LYS A 54 -11.79 -13.84 -1.89
CA LYS A 54 -11.59 -15.23 -2.34
C LYS A 54 -11.61 -15.40 -3.86
N TRP A 55 -11.21 -14.37 -4.58
CA TRP A 55 -11.19 -14.40 -6.04
C TRP A 55 -10.10 -15.33 -6.54
N ASN A 56 -10.34 -15.99 -7.68
CA ASN A 56 -9.39 -16.90 -8.32
C ASN A 56 -8.86 -17.99 -7.37
N GLY A 57 -9.69 -18.45 -6.42
CA GLY A 57 -9.32 -19.48 -5.46
C GLY A 57 -8.37 -19.03 -4.33
N GLN A 58 -8.09 -17.72 -4.20
CA GLN A 58 -7.23 -17.18 -3.15
C GLN A 58 -7.81 -17.41 -1.74
N LYS A 59 -6.93 -17.63 -0.76
CA LYS A 59 -7.29 -17.91 0.63
C LYS A 59 -6.35 -17.18 1.58
N MET A 60 -6.85 -16.79 2.75
CA MET A 60 -6.03 -16.13 3.77
C MET A 60 -4.83 -16.97 4.23
N ALA A 61 -4.88 -18.30 4.11
CA ALA A 61 -3.75 -19.19 4.39
C ALA A 61 -2.51 -18.84 3.53
N ASN A 62 -2.71 -18.28 2.33
CA ASN A 62 -1.63 -17.86 1.44
C ASN A 62 -0.85 -16.67 2.02
N LEU A 63 -1.47 -15.86 2.88
CA LEU A 63 -0.86 -14.66 3.48
C LEU A 63 0.28 -14.98 4.46
N LYS A 64 0.59 -16.26 4.71
CA LYS A 64 1.72 -16.68 5.57
C LYS A 64 3.05 -16.07 5.12
N SER A 65 3.24 -15.84 3.82
CA SER A 65 4.46 -15.25 3.25
C SER A 65 4.27 -13.81 2.76
N TRP A 66 3.26 -13.09 3.27
CA TRP A 66 2.88 -11.76 2.79
C TRP A 66 4.04 -10.74 2.77
N GLY A 67 4.11 -9.93 1.72
CA GLY A 67 5.18 -8.94 1.50
C GLY A 67 6.01 -9.23 0.26
N GLU A 68 7.33 -9.17 0.38
CA GLU A 68 8.28 -9.29 -0.75
C GLU A 68 8.11 -10.58 -1.57
N SER A 69 7.74 -11.70 -0.93
CA SER A 69 7.50 -12.97 -1.62
C SER A 69 6.30 -12.94 -2.57
N TRP A 70 5.45 -11.92 -2.48
CA TRP A 70 4.30 -11.70 -3.35
C TRP A 70 4.63 -10.77 -4.53
N GLY A 71 5.91 -10.54 -4.79
CA GLY A 71 6.39 -9.65 -5.87
C GLY A 71 6.21 -8.18 -5.52
N MET A 72 6.10 -7.86 -4.23
CA MET A 72 6.10 -6.50 -3.71
C MET A 72 7.52 -6.00 -3.45
N MET A 73 7.70 -4.68 -3.40
CA MET A 73 8.99 -4.05 -3.15
C MET A 73 9.53 -4.33 -1.73
N PRO A 74 10.81 -4.03 -1.46
CA PRO A 74 11.34 -4.16 -0.11
C PRO A 74 10.51 -3.40 0.94
N SER A 75 10.28 -4.00 2.11
CA SER A 75 9.42 -3.43 3.17
C SER A 75 9.85 -2.01 3.61
N ASN A 76 11.15 -1.74 3.61
CA ASN A 76 11.70 -0.42 3.95
C ASN A 76 11.48 0.65 2.86
N LYS A 77 11.01 0.26 1.67
CA LYS A 77 10.61 1.15 0.56
C LYS A 77 9.11 1.29 0.41
N ALA A 78 8.33 0.31 0.88
CA ALA A 78 6.89 0.30 0.69
C ALA A 78 6.15 1.33 1.56
N PHE A 79 5.24 2.07 0.93
CA PHE A 79 4.18 2.86 1.56
C PHE A 79 2.84 2.22 1.20
N VAL A 80 2.18 1.61 2.19
CA VAL A 80 1.10 0.64 1.97
C VAL A 80 -0.24 1.17 2.46
N PHE A 81 -1.30 0.74 1.80
CA PHE A 81 -2.68 1.10 2.10
C PHE A 81 -3.63 0.05 1.50
N VAL A 82 -4.82 -0.09 2.07
CA VAL A 82 -5.88 -0.96 1.51
C VAL A 82 -6.52 -0.28 0.30
N ASP A 83 -6.83 1.01 0.43
CA ASP A 83 -7.35 1.89 -0.61
C ASP A 83 -6.70 3.28 -0.51
N ASN A 84 -6.80 4.05 -1.59
CA ASN A 84 -6.48 5.48 -1.63
C ASN A 84 -7.69 6.26 -2.16
N HIS A 85 -7.54 7.59 -2.24
CA HIS A 85 -8.60 8.46 -2.73
C HIS A 85 -9.06 8.18 -4.18
N ASP A 86 -8.17 7.71 -5.06
CA ASP A 86 -8.53 7.39 -6.44
C ASP A 86 -9.25 6.04 -6.53
N ASN A 87 -8.59 4.97 -6.07
CA ASN A 87 -9.03 3.62 -6.33
C ASN A 87 -10.28 3.23 -5.54
N GLN A 88 -10.59 3.95 -4.45
CA GLN A 88 -11.86 3.77 -3.76
C GLN A 88 -13.08 4.27 -4.56
N ARG A 89 -12.85 5.05 -5.63
CA ARG A 89 -13.88 5.54 -6.57
C ARG A 89 -13.92 4.75 -7.87
N GLY A 90 -13.18 3.65 -7.96
CA GLY A 90 -13.04 2.86 -9.18
C GLY A 90 -12.11 3.48 -10.22
N HIS A 91 -11.43 4.58 -9.90
CA HIS A 91 -10.41 5.20 -10.75
C HIS A 91 -9.01 4.76 -10.29
N GLY A 92 -8.16 4.30 -11.20
CA GLY A 92 -6.78 3.92 -10.85
C GLY A 92 -6.59 2.43 -10.55
N SER A 93 -5.54 2.12 -9.79
CA SER A 93 -4.96 0.78 -9.72
C SER A 93 -5.70 -0.20 -8.80
N GLY A 94 -5.79 -1.46 -9.25
CA GLY A 94 -6.43 -2.58 -8.53
C GLY A 94 -7.92 -2.81 -8.85
N GLY A 95 -8.59 -1.85 -9.49
CA GLY A 95 -9.96 -2.00 -9.97
C GLY A 95 -10.95 -2.48 -8.90
N SER A 96 -11.85 -3.40 -9.27
CA SER A 96 -12.92 -3.91 -8.39
C SER A 96 -12.41 -4.77 -7.21
N SER A 97 -11.13 -5.13 -7.19
CA SER A 97 -10.55 -5.91 -6.08
C SER A 97 -10.42 -5.08 -4.81
N ILE A 98 -10.22 -3.76 -4.94
CA ILE A 98 -9.99 -2.84 -3.84
C ILE A 98 -11.17 -2.89 -2.85
N LEU A 99 -10.84 -3.00 -1.57
CA LEU A 99 -11.81 -2.95 -0.48
C LEU A 99 -11.86 -1.52 0.04
N THR A 100 -13.08 -1.00 0.20
CA THR A 100 -13.32 0.38 0.63
C THR A 100 -14.33 0.38 1.78
N PHE A 101 -14.62 1.56 2.33
CA PHE A 101 -15.68 1.70 3.35
C PHE A 101 -17.07 1.22 2.87
N TRP A 102 -17.32 1.15 1.55
CA TRP A 102 -18.52 0.53 0.96
C TRP A 102 -18.60 -0.99 1.16
N ASN A 103 -17.49 -1.62 1.57
CA ASN A 103 -17.41 -3.04 1.93
C ASN A 103 -17.00 -3.20 3.41
N PRO A 104 -17.77 -2.67 4.37
CA PRO A 104 -17.28 -2.35 5.72
C PRO A 104 -16.76 -3.56 6.50
N ARG A 105 -17.34 -4.75 6.33
CA ARG A 105 -16.90 -5.97 7.02
C ARG A 105 -15.52 -6.42 6.52
N LEU A 106 -15.36 -6.57 5.21
CA LEU A 106 -14.09 -7.02 4.62
C LEU A 106 -13.02 -5.94 4.73
N TYR A 107 -13.39 -4.67 4.60
CA TYR A 107 -12.47 -3.54 4.75
C TYR A 107 -11.84 -3.49 6.14
N LYS A 108 -12.63 -3.67 7.22
CA LYS A 108 -12.09 -3.78 8.58
C LYS A 108 -11.12 -4.96 8.74
N MET A 109 -11.39 -6.10 8.11
CA MET A 109 -10.47 -7.24 8.12
C MET A 109 -9.16 -6.92 7.38
N ALA A 110 -9.24 -6.26 6.23
CA ALA A 110 -8.07 -5.86 5.44
C ALA A 110 -7.18 -4.87 6.21
N VAL A 111 -7.79 -3.83 6.79
CA VAL A 111 -7.08 -2.84 7.60
C VAL A 111 -6.49 -3.49 8.85
N GLY A 112 -7.25 -4.37 9.52
CA GLY A 112 -6.75 -5.10 10.69
C GLY A 112 -5.52 -5.96 10.37
N PHE A 113 -5.55 -6.70 9.25
CA PHE A 113 -4.39 -7.44 8.78
C PHE A 113 -3.20 -6.52 8.45
N MET A 114 -3.45 -5.41 7.75
CA MET A 114 -2.40 -4.44 7.41
C MET A 114 -1.72 -3.84 8.64
N LEU A 115 -2.47 -3.49 9.68
CA LEU A 115 -1.92 -2.90 10.89
C LEU A 115 -1.21 -3.92 11.78
N ALA A 116 -1.57 -5.20 11.70
CA ALA A 116 -0.93 -6.27 12.45
C ALA A 116 0.34 -6.83 11.76
N HIS A 117 0.45 -6.69 10.43
CA HIS A 117 1.56 -7.24 9.67
C HIS A 117 2.75 -6.26 9.61
N PRO A 118 4.02 -6.70 9.74
CA PRO A 118 5.20 -5.81 9.80
C PRO A 118 5.64 -5.23 8.44
N TYR A 119 4.85 -5.39 7.38
CA TYR A 119 5.28 -5.02 6.03
C TYR A 119 4.90 -3.57 5.70
N GLY A 120 5.89 -2.78 5.30
CA GLY A 120 5.70 -1.42 4.82
C GLY A 120 5.42 -0.38 5.91
N PHE A 121 5.25 0.87 5.47
CA PHE A 121 4.75 1.96 6.30
C PHE A 121 3.28 2.20 5.98
N THR A 122 2.39 2.06 6.96
CA THR A 122 0.94 2.02 6.75
C THR A 122 0.30 3.40 6.70
N ARG A 123 -0.55 3.63 5.69
CA ARG A 123 -1.51 4.74 5.65
C ARG A 123 -2.92 4.22 5.79
N ILE A 124 -3.70 4.83 6.67
CA ILE A 124 -5.13 4.56 6.84
C ILE A 124 -5.92 5.60 6.04
N MET A 125 -6.92 5.16 5.28
CA MET A 125 -7.83 6.05 4.57
C MET A 125 -9.00 6.49 5.45
N SER A 126 -9.37 7.76 5.34
CA SER A 126 -10.58 8.33 5.93
C SER A 126 -11.34 9.07 4.84
N SER A 127 -12.61 8.71 4.64
CA SER A 127 -13.41 9.14 3.49
C SER A 127 -14.66 9.91 3.89
N TYR A 128 -15.33 10.46 2.88
CA TYR A 128 -16.67 11.04 2.98
C TYR A 128 -17.67 10.20 2.15
N TRP A 129 -18.96 10.37 2.45
CA TRP A 129 -20.08 9.73 1.76
C TRP A 129 -20.57 10.57 0.57
#